data_AF-A0A9E5IDM9-F1
#
_entry.id   AF-A0A9E5IDM9-F1
#
_cell.length_a   1.000
_cell.length_b   1.000
_cell.length_c   1.000
_cell.angle_alpha   90.00
_cell.angle_beta   90.00
_cell.angle_gamma   90.00
#
_symmetry.space_group_name_H-M   'P 1'
#
loop_
_entity.id
_entity.type
_entity.pdbx_description
1 polymer ?
#
loop_
_entity_poly.entity_id
_entity_poly.type
_entity_poly.pdbx_seq_one_letter_code
_entity_poly.pdbx_strand_id
1 'polypeptide(L)'
;WIAGFTNALPRESKRVYDLVLAGDFAQARPLYAAMHDLFHWDSQKEFIQAIKATMEFEGRYGGPTRLPRLPLPKKDLEKLRQQYENFKKAFVA
;
A
#
# COMPACT_ATOMS: atom_id res chain seq x y z
N TRP A 1 -11.92 9.55 -2.04
CA TRP A 1 -10.58 10.17 -2.17
C TRP A 1 -9.93 9.69 -3.47
N ILE A 2 -8.81 10.28 -3.88
CA ILE A 2 -7.99 9.78 -4.99
C ILE A 2 -6.63 9.40 -4.38
N ALA A 3 -6.24 8.12 -4.46
CA ALA A 3 -5.00 7.60 -3.86
C ALA A 3 -4.29 6.64 -4.81
N GLY A 4 -2.96 6.62 -4.76
CA GLY A 4 -2.17 5.78 -5.66
C GLY A 4 -1.96 4.36 -5.16
N PHE A 5 -1.80 4.15 -3.84
CA PHE A 5 -1.66 2.80 -3.27
C PHE A 5 -2.91 1.93 -3.47
N THR A 6 -4.07 2.53 -3.73
CA THR A 6 -5.28 1.81 -4.14
C THR A 6 -5.11 1.04 -5.46
N ASN A 7 -4.14 1.39 -6.31
CA ASN A 7 -3.79 0.56 -7.49
C ASN A 7 -3.19 -0.79 -7.09
N ALA A 8 -2.44 -0.84 -5.98
CA ALA A 8 -1.86 -2.06 -5.45
C ALA A 8 -2.86 -2.84 -4.58
N LEU A 9 -3.59 -2.14 -3.70
CA LEU A 9 -4.48 -2.72 -2.69
C LEU A 9 -5.94 -2.24 -2.83
N PRO A 10 -6.62 -2.52 -3.97
CA PRO A 10 -7.95 -1.96 -4.24
C PRO A 10 -9.03 -2.51 -3.31
N ARG A 11 -8.99 -3.81 -2.98
CA ARG A 11 -10.02 -4.46 -2.15
C ARG A 11 -9.95 -3.98 -0.71
N GLU A 12 -8.73 -3.87 -0.21
CA GLU A 12 -8.44 -3.49 1.17
C GLU A 12 -8.71 -2.00 1.39
N SER A 13 -8.34 -1.17 0.42
CA SER A 13 -8.72 0.25 0.40
C SER A 13 -10.24 0.44 0.40
N LYS A 14 -10.96 -0.33 -0.43
CA LYS A 14 -12.43 -0.29 -0.48
C LYS A 14 -13.07 -0.77 0.83
N ARG A 15 -12.52 -1.81 1.46
CA ARG A 15 -13.04 -2.31 2.74
C ARG A 15 -12.99 -1.24 3.82
N VAL A 16 -11.86 -0.53 3.94
CA VAL A 16 -11.73 0.58 4.90
C VAL A 16 -12.68 1.72 4.55
N TYR A 17 -12.80 2.07 3.26
CA TYR A 17 -13.76 3.09 2.81
C TYR A 17 -15.19 2.79 3.25
N ASP A 18 -15.66 1.58 2.95
CA ASP A 18 -17.04 1.18 3.20
C ASP A 18 -17.36 1.18 4.71
N LEU A 19 -16.43 0.71 5.54
CA LEU A 19 -16.58 0.74 7.01
C LEU A 19 -16.66 2.16 7.55
N VAL A 20 -15.80 3.06 7.05
CA VAL A 20 -15.81 4.48 7.45
C VAL A 20 -17.11 5.15 7.02
N LEU A 21 -17.62 4.88 5.82
CA LEU A 21 -18.91 5.42 5.37
C LEU A 21 -20.09 4.89 6.18
N ALA A 22 -20.03 3.64 6.64
CA ALA A 22 -21.05 3.05 7.50
C ALA A 22 -20.97 3.53 8.96
N GLY A 23 -19.95 4.31 9.33
CA GLY A 23 -19.70 4.75 10.70
C GLY A 23 -19.10 3.66 11.60
N ASP A 24 -18.68 2.52 11.05
CA ASP A 24 -18.08 1.42 11.80
C ASP A 24 -16.56 1.64 11.99
N PHE A 25 -16.24 2.64 12.81
CA PHE A 25 -14.86 2.98 13.12
C PHE A 25 -14.15 1.91 13.96
N ALA A 26 -14.90 1.11 14.71
CA ALA A 26 -14.37 0.04 15.53
C ALA A 26 -13.69 -1.04 14.65
N GLN A 27 -14.34 -1.43 13.55
CA GLN A 27 -13.74 -2.33 12.58
C GLN A 27 -12.76 -1.62 11.64
N ALA A 28 -13.00 -0.35 11.26
CA ALA A 28 -12.13 0.35 10.33
C ALA A 28 -10.73 0.63 10.91
N ARG A 29 -10.65 1.01 12.19
CA ARG A 29 -9.40 1.46 12.83
C ARG A 29 -8.26 0.43 12.77
N PRO A 30 -8.42 -0.84 13.18
CA PRO A 30 -7.34 -1.83 13.10
C PRO A 30 -6.91 -2.09 11.66
N LEU A 31 -7.85 -2.14 10.69
CA LEU A 31 -7.52 -2.31 9.28
C LEU A 31 -6.71 -1.13 8.73
N TYR A 32 -7.14 0.10 9.02
CA TYR A 32 -6.40 1.29 8.64
C TYR A 32 -5.00 1.32 9.27
N ALA A 33 -4.88 0.97 10.55
CA ALA A 33 -3.58 0.90 11.23
C ALA A 33 -2.63 -0.10 10.57
N ALA A 34 -3.13 -1.29 10.17
CA ALA A 34 -2.34 -2.27 9.45
C ALA A 34 -1.86 -1.78 8.07
N MET A 35 -2.65 -0.93 7.41
CA MET A 35 -2.31 -0.34 6.10
C MET A 35 -1.46 0.93 6.19
N HIS A 36 -1.40 1.57 7.36
CA HIS A 36 -0.86 2.92 7.50
C HIS A 36 0.60 3.05 7.05
N ASP A 37 1.42 2.06 7.38
CA ASP A 37 2.83 2.02 6.96
C ASP A 37 3.00 1.99 5.44
N LEU A 38 2.09 1.34 4.72
CA LEU A 38 2.07 1.31 3.26
C LEU A 38 1.56 2.65 2.70
N PHE A 39 0.50 3.21 3.28
CA PHE A 39 -0.02 4.51 2.87
C PHE A 39 0.92 5.68 3.16
N HIS A 40 1.84 5.52 4.12
CA HIS A 40 2.83 6.55 4.39
C HIS A 40 3.74 6.82 3.17
N TRP A 41 3.91 5.85 2.26
CA TRP A 41 4.66 6.06 1.02
C TRP A 41 4.03 7.11 0.09
N ASP A 42 2.73 7.41 0.18
CA ASP A 42 2.06 8.49 -0.58
C ASP A 42 2.66 9.88 -0.27
N SER A 43 3.36 10.01 0.85
CA SER A 43 4.06 11.24 1.26
C SER A 43 5.54 11.30 0.84
N GLN A 44 6.07 10.22 0.24
CA GLN A 44 7.49 10.09 -0.09
C GLN A 44 7.73 10.30 -1.60
N LYS A 45 8.92 10.74 -1.98
CA LYS A 45 9.28 10.93 -3.41
C LYS A 45 9.33 9.60 -4.19
N GLU A 46 9.52 8.49 -3.47
CA GLU A 46 9.53 7.11 -3.95
C GLU A 46 8.12 6.52 -4.17
N PHE A 47 7.07 7.29 -3.93
CA PHE A 47 5.66 6.84 -3.97
C PHE A 47 5.31 5.96 -5.19
N ILE A 48 5.66 6.40 -6.40
CA ILE A 48 5.34 5.66 -7.63
C ILE A 48 6.10 4.33 -7.70
N GLN A 49 7.37 4.31 -7.27
CA GLN A 49 8.17 3.10 -7.21
C GLN A 49 7.59 2.11 -6.19
N ALA A 50 7.14 2.62 -5.03
CA ALA A 50 6.53 1.81 -3.99
C ALA A 50 5.22 1.16 -4.47
N ILE A 51 4.33 1.92 -5.11
CA ILE A 51 3.09 1.37 -5.70
C ILE A 51 3.42 0.23 -6.68
N LYS A 52 4.35 0.48 -7.62
CA LYS A 52 4.72 -0.52 -8.64
C LYS A 52 5.31 -1.77 -8.00
N ALA A 53 6.18 -1.63 -7.00
CA ALA A 53 6.74 -2.76 -6.28
C ALA A 53 5.66 -3.55 -5.51
N THR A 54 4.73 -2.88 -4.83
CA THR A 54 3.62 -3.56 -4.15
C THR A 54 2.66 -4.23 -5.13
N MET A 55 2.44 -3.67 -6.33
CA MET A 55 1.70 -4.36 -7.38
C MET A 55 2.35 -5.69 -7.73
N GLU A 56 3.68 -5.73 -7.92
CA GLU A 56 4.41 -6.98 -8.17
C GLU A 56 4.27 -7.98 -6.99
N PHE A 57 4.27 -7.49 -5.74
CA PHE A 57 4.07 -8.36 -4.56
C PHE A 57 2.66 -8.99 -4.53
N GLU A 58 1.67 -8.28 -5.05
CA GLU A 58 0.28 -8.74 -5.23
C GLU A 58 0.07 -9.50 -6.55
N GLY A 59 1.14 -9.85 -7.27
CA GLY A 59 1.08 -10.60 -8.53
C GLY A 59 0.46 -9.81 -9.69
N ARG A 60 0.54 -8.47 -9.65
CA ARG A 60 0.07 -7.55 -10.68
C ARG A 60 1.26 -6.87 -11.34
N TYR A 61 1.16 -6.66 -12.66
CA TYR A 61 2.22 -5.95 -13.37
C TYR A 61 2.29 -4.49 -12.95
N GLY A 62 3.35 -4.12 -12.21
CA GLY A 62 3.71 -2.74 -11.89
C GLY A 62 4.78 -2.20 -12.86
N GLY A 63 5.68 -3.07 -13.32
CA GLY A 63 6.73 -2.76 -14.29
C GLY A 63 7.76 -1.72 -13.81
N PRO A 64 8.81 -1.46 -14.61
CA PRO A 64 9.84 -0.49 -14.24
C PRO A 64 9.29 0.94 -14.22
N THR A 65 9.98 1.83 -13.52
CA THR A 65 9.78 3.27 -13.72
C THR A 65 10.47 3.74 -14.99
N ARG A 66 9.92 4.79 -15.62
CA ARG A 66 10.56 5.45 -16.76
C ARG A 66 11.52 6.53 -16.26
N LEU A 67 12.69 6.63 -16.90
CA LEU A 67 13.63 7.73 -16.65
C LEU A 67 12.93 9.09 -16.76
N PRO A 68 13.28 10.07 -15.90
CA PRO A 68 14.42 10.08 -14.97
C PRO A 68 14.17 9.37 -13.62
N ARG A 69 13.01 8.76 -13.39
CA ARG A 69 12.73 8.04 -12.14
C ARG A 69 13.49 6.71 -12.11
N LEU A 70 14.45 6.61 -11.20
CA LEU A 70 15.19 5.39 -10.92
C LEU A 70 14.33 4.38 -10.13
N PRO A 71 14.71 3.08 -10.16
CA PRO A 71 14.11 2.06 -9.31
C PRO A 71 14.16 2.42 -7.83
N LEU A 72 13.30 1.79 -7.03
CA LEU A 72 13.33 1.92 -5.58
C LEU A 72 14.70 1.47 -5.05
N PRO A 73 15.40 2.26 -4.21
CA PRO A 73 16.65 1.82 -3.60
C PRO A 73 16.47 0.49 -2.86
N LYS A 74 17.50 -0.37 -2.88
CA LYS A 74 17.43 -1.71 -2.28
C LYS A 74 16.93 -1.68 -0.83
N LYS A 75 17.46 -0.77 -0.01
CA LYS A 75 17.05 -0.57 1.38
C LYS A 75 15.56 -0.26 1.53
N ASP A 76 15.04 0.58 0.63
CA ASP A 76 13.63 0.99 0.66
C ASP A 76 12.72 -0.11 0.14
N LEU A 77 13.17 -0.90 -0.84
CA LEU A 77 12.46 -2.10 -1.31
C LEU A 77 12.36 -3.16 -0.22
N GLU A 78 13.42 -3.38 0.55
CA GLU A 78 13.43 -4.28 1.72
C GLU A 78 12.48 -3.78 2.81
N LYS A 79 12.52 -2.47 3.13
CA LYS A 79 11.58 -1.85 4.07
C LYS A 79 10.13 -2.01 3.62
N LEU A 80 9.84 -1.70 2.35
CA LEU A 80 8.50 -1.83 1.78
C LEU A 80 8.01 -3.28 1.84
N ARG A 81 8.88 -4.25 1.50
CA ARG A 81 8.55 -5.68 1.59
C ARG A 81 8.21 -6.06 3.02
N GLN A 82 8.99 -5.63 4.02
CA GLN A 82 8.69 -5.92 5.42
C GLN A 82 7.34 -5.34 5.87
N GLN A 83 7.06 -4.09 5.51
CA GLN A 83 5.77 -3.43 5.80
C GLN A 83 4.61 -4.16 5.12
N TYR A 84 4.79 -4.61 3.88
CA TYR A 84 3.81 -5.39 3.15
C TYR A 84 3.51 -6.73 3.85
N GLU A 85 4.54 -7.49 4.23
CA GLU A 85 4.33 -8.77 4.93
C GLU A 85 3.64 -8.58 6.28
N ASN A 86 3.95 -7.50 7.02
CA ASN A 86 3.26 -7.16 8.27
C ASN A 86 1.77 -6.86 8.01
N PHE A 87 1.47 -6.07 6.98
CA PHE A 87 0.11 -5.80 6.55
C PHE A 87 -0.63 -7.09 6.18
N LYS A 88 -0.04 -7.98 5.39
CA LYS A 88 -0.70 -9.24 4.98
C LYS A 88 -1.05 -10.11 6.19
N LYS A 89 -0.16 -10.21 7.17
CA LYS A 89 -0.42 -10.93 8.42
C LYS A 89 -1.58 -10.31 9.20
N ALA A 90 -1.64 -8.98 9.29
CA ALA A 90 -2.65 -8.27 10.07
C ALA A 90 -4.01 -8.16 9.37
N PHE A 91 -4.05 -8.21 8.04
CA PHE A 91 -5.29 -8.07 7.26
C PHE A 91 -5.99 -9.40 6.96
N VAL A 92 -5.24 -10.52 6.96
CA VAL A 92 -5.79 -11.87 6.74
C VAL A 92 -6.20 -12.57 8.04
N ALA A 93 -5.63 -12.14 9.18
CA ALA A 93 -6.01 -12.62 10.52
C ALA A 93 -7.39 -12.09 10.94
#